data_AF-A0A934QSM2-F1
#
_entry.id   AF-A0A934QSM2-F1
#
_cell.length_a   1.000
_cell.length_b   1.000
_cell.length_c   1.000
_cell.angle_alpha   90.00
_cell.angle_beta   90.00
_cell.angle_gamma   90.00
#
_symmetry.space_group_name_H-M   'P 1'
#
loop_
_entity.id
_entity.type
_entity.pdbx_description
1 polymer ?
#
loop_
_entity_poly.entity_id
_entity_poly.type
_entity_poly.pdbx_seq_one_letter_code
_entity_poly.pdbx_strand_id
1 'polypeptide(L)' 'MLTLAFLWTWAKVSVVALLAVVIERAMIPSPWAFTTIATITVLIYLVICAGLFREWRSHAAGYHHQMTSIRREHTR' A
#
# COMPACT_ATOMS: atom_id res chain seq x y z
N MET A 1 -2.86 13.88 9.88
CA MET A 1 -2.29 12.60 10.35
C MET A 1 -1.84 11.79 9.15
N LEU A 2 -0.54 11.83 8.84
CA LEU A 2 0.02 11.20 7.63
C LEU A 2 -0.23 9.67 7.60
N THR A 3 -0.36 9.05 8.77
CA THR A 3 -0.71 7.63 8.95
C THR A 3 -2.17 7.32 8.59
N LEU A 4 -3.13 8.17 8.98
CA LEU A 4 -4.56 7.91 8.72
C LEU A 4 -4.90 8.06 7.24
N ALA A 5 -4.33 9.06 6.56
CA ALA A 5 -4.45 9.22 5.12
C ALA A 5 -3.81 8.05 4.35
N PHE A 6 -2.65 7.58 4.82
CA PHE A 6 -1.99 6.39 4.28
C PHE A 6 -2.85 5.13 4.44
N LEU A 7 -3.35 4.85 5.65
CA LEU A 7 -4.25 3.74 5.94
C LEU A 7 -5.50 3.79 5.06
N TRP A 8 -6.06 4.98 4.85
CA TRP A 8 -7.22 5.18 4.00
C TRP A 8 -6.94 4.88 2.53
N THR A 9 -5.80 5.35 2.00
CA THR A 9 -5.38 5.06 0.63
C THR A 9 -5.09 3.57 0.44
N TRP A 10 -4.38 2.95 1.38
CA TRP A 10 -4.10 1.52 1.37
C TRP A 10 -5.38 0.67 1.42
N ALA A 11 -6.34 1.05 2.28
CA ALA A 11 -7.63 0.37 2.37
C ALA A 11 -8.42 0.47 1.07
N LYS A 12 -8.48 1.65 0.43
CA LYS A 12 -9.13 1.83 -0.88
C LYS A 12 -8.53 0.94 -1.96
N VAL A 13 -7.20 0.92 -2.06
CA VAL A 13 -6.49 0.08 -3.04
C VAL A 13 -6.77 -1.40 -2.79
N SER A 14 -6.83 -1.81 -1.53
CA SER A 14 -7.15 -3.20 -1.15
C SER A 14 -8.58 -3.58 -1.52
N VAL A 15 -9.55 -2.70 -1.31
CA VAL A 15 -10.94 -2.90 -1.73
C VAL A 15 -11.04 -3.01 -3.25
N VAL A 16 -10.36 -2.15 -4.00
CA VAL A 16 -10.35 -2.20 -5.47
C VAL A 16 -9.72 -3.51 -5.97
N ALA A 17 -8.61 -3.95 -5.40
CA ALA A 17 -7.97 -5.22 -5.77
C ALA A 17 -8.89 -6.42 -5.47
N LEU A 18 -9.58 -6.40 -4.32
CA LEU A 18 -10.53 -7.46 -3.97
C LEU A 18 -11.72 -7.48 -4.93
N LEU A 19 -12.27 -6.31 -5.28
CA LEU A 19 -13.34 -6.20 -6.28
C LEU A 19 -12.88 -6.72 -7.64
N ALA A 20 -11.66 -6.42 -8.06
CA ALA A 20 -11.10 -6.93 -9.31
C ALA A 20 -11.07 -8.47 -9.32
N VAL A 21 -10.58 -9.10 -8.25
CA VAL A 21 -10.54 -10.57 -8.14
C VAL A 21 -11.95 -11.19 -8.13
N VAL A 22 -12.92 -10.55 -7.47
CA VAL A 22 -14.32 -11.01 -7.48
C VAL A 22 -14.92 -10.94 -8.88
N ILE A 23 -14.68 -9.84 -9.61
CA ILE A 23 -15.13 -9.67 -10.99
C ILE A 23 -14.47 -10.70 -11.91
N GLU A 24 -13.16 -10.90 -11.80
CA GLU A 24 -12.42 -11.93 -12.54
C GLU A 24 -13.01 -13.32 -12.31
N ARG A 25 -13.33 -13.65 -11.06
CA ARG A 25 -13.92 -14.96 -10.72
C ARG A 25 -15.30 -15.15 -11.32
N ALA A 26 -16.09 -14.07 -11.41
CA ALA A 26 -17.44 -14.09 -11.97
C ALA A 26 -17.43 -14.15 -13.51
N MET A 27 -16.47 -13.49 -14.16
CA MET A 27 -16.37 -13.44 -15.63
C MET A 27 -15.65 -14.64 -16.24
N ILE A 28 -14.73 -15.27 -15.50
CA ILE A 28 -13.88 -16.31 -16.05
C ILE A 28 -14.31 -17.69 -15.50
N PRO A 29 -15.00 -18.52 -16.31
CA PRO A 29 -15.43 -19.85 -15.89
C PRO A 29 -14.27 -20.86 -15.89
N SER A 30 -13.22 -20.61 -16.68
CA SER A 30 -12.04 -21.48 -16.77
C SER A 30 -11.10 -21.25 -15.59
N PRO A 31 -10.77 -22.29 -14.79
CA PRO A 31 -9.92 -22.13 -13.60
C PRO A 31 -8.50 -21.69 -13.97
N TRP A 32 -7.94 -22.18 -15.08
CA TRP A 32 -6.58 -21.85 -15.53
C TRP A 32 -6.43 -20.41 -16.03
N ALA A 33 -7.46 -19.90 -16.71
CA ALA A 33 -7.50 -18.50 -17.14
C ALA A 33 -7.67 -17.58 -15.92
N PHE A 34 -8.53 -17.95 -14.97
CA PHE A 34 -8.73 -17.22 -13.72
C PHE A 34 -7.43 -17.12 -12.91
N THR A 35 -6.72 -18.24 -12.70
CA THR A 35 -5.48 -18.23 -11.91
C THR A 35 -4.43 -17.30 -12.51
N THR A 36 -4.31 -17.25 -13.83
CA THR A 36 -3.33 -16.40 -14.51
C THR A 36 -3.65 -14.92 -14.30
N ILE A 37 -4.91 -14.54 -14.51
CA ILE A 37 -5.36 -13.15 -14.39
C ILE A 37 -5.33 -12.69 -12.93
N ALA A 38 -5.82 -13.52 -12.00
CA ALA A 38 -5.77 -13.23 -10.57
C ALA A 38 -4.33 -13.05 -10.07
N THR A 39 -3.38 -13.84 -10.58
CA THR A 39 -1.96 -13.69 -10.24
C THR A 39 -1.42 -12.33 -10.68
N ILE A 40 -1.77 -11.86 -11.89
CA ILE A 40 -1.36 -10.54 -12.38
C ILE A 40 -1.95 -9.44 -11.49
N THR A 41 -3.23 -9.54 -11.13
CA THR A 41 -3.90 -8.57 -10.26
C THR A 41 -3.25 -8.51 -8.88
N VAL A 42 -2.90 -9.65 -8.30
CA VAL A 42 -2.16 -9.73 -7.04
C VAL A 42 -0.77 -9.12 -7.16
N LEU A 43 -0.03 -9.38 -8.25
CA LEU A 43 1.29 -8.79 -8.48
C LEU A 43 1.23 -7.26 -8.57
N ILE A 44 0.26 -6.72 -9.30
CA ILE A 44 0.04 -5.26 -9.39
C ILE A 44 -0.27 -4.68 -8.01
N TYR A 45 -1.16 -5.34 -7.25
CA TYR A 45 -1.49 -4.92 -5.89
C TYR A 45 -0.26 -4.91 -4.97
N LEU A 46 0.62 -5.92 -5.06
CA LEU A 46 1.86 -5.97 -4.29
C LEU A 46 2.82 -4.84 -4.66
N VAL A 47 2.98 -4.52 -5.94
CA VAL A 47 3.81 -3.40 -6.40
C VAL A 47 3.30 -2.07 -5.82
N ILE A 48 1.99 -1.84 -5.87
CA ILE A 48 1.37 -0.64 -5.30
C ILE A 48 1.60 -0.58 -3.78
N CYS A 49 1.40 -1.70 -3.07
CA CYS A 49 1.64 -1.78 -1.63
C CYS A 49 3.10 -1.50 -1.26
N ALA A 50 4.05 -2.05 -2.03
CA ALA A 50 5.47 -1.81 -1.82
C ALA A 50 5.83 -0.33 -2.01
N GLY A 51 5.28 0.32 -3.06
CA GLY A 51 5.44 1.74 -3.30
C GLY A 51 4.91 2.59 -2.15
N LEU A 52 3.66 2.33 -1.74
CA LEU A 52 3.02 3.01 -0.61
C LEU A 52 3.84 2.85 0.68
N PHE A 53 4.29 1.63 0.99
CA PHE A 53 5.06 1.36 2.20
C PHE A 53 6.42 2.06 2.19
N ARG A 54 7.06 2.13 1.02
CA ARG A 54 8.33 2.86 0.85
C ARG A 54 8.17 4.36 1.10
N GLU A 55 7.12 4.96 0.54
CA GLU A 55 6.79 6.37 0.77
C GLU A 55 6.50 6.63 2.24
N TRP A 56 5.65 5.83 2.87
CA TRP A 56 5.36 5.93 4.30
C TRP A 56 6.64 5.86 5.15
N ARG A 57 7.53 4.92 4.84
CA ARG A 57 8.78 4.75 5.59
C ARG A 57 9.71 5.96 5.44
N SER A 58 9.78 6.56 4.25
CA SER A 58 10.57 7.78 4.02
C SER A 58 10.04 8.96 4.83
N HIS A 59 8.71 9.14 4.88
CA HIS A 59 8.09 10.18 5.70
C HIS A 59 8.30 9.92 7.20
N ALA A 60 8.13 8.68 7.66
CA ALA A 60 8.35 8.31 9.06
C ALA A 60 9.81 8.53 9.52
N ALA A 61 10.79 8.20 8.67
CA ALA A 61 12.20 8.44 8.95
C ALA A 61 12.53 9.95 9.00
N GLY A 62 11.94 10.75 8.11
CA GLY A 62 12.09 12.21 8.10
C GLY A 62 11.58 12.87 9.38
N TYR A 63 10.44 12.43 9.90
CA TYR A 63 9.90 12.91 11.18
C TYR A 63 10.82 12.61 12.37
N HIS A 64 11.43 11.43 12.38
CA HIS A 64 12.32 11.04 13.48
C HIS A 64 13.57 11.92 13.52
N HIS A 65 14.10 12.28 12.35
CA HIS A 65 15.26 13.15 12.26
C HIS A 65 14.99 14.57 12.77
N GLN A 66 13.83 15.16 12.41
CA GLN A 66 13.43 16.48 12.90
C GLN A 66 13.21 16.53 14.42
N MET A 67 12.64 15.48 15.02
CA MET A 67 12.49 15.45 16.48
C MET A 67 13.84 15.34 17.21
N THR A 68 14.79 14.59 16.64
CA THR A 68 16.14 14.50 17.22
C THR A 68 16.94 15.80 17.12
N SER A 69 16.76 16.60 16.06
CA SER A 69 17.45 17.90 15.95
C SER A 69 16.87 18.93 16.91
N ILE A 70 15.54 19.02 17.03
CA ILE A 70 14.87 19.95 17.96
C ILE A 70 15.27 19.63 19.42
N ARG A 71 15.33 18.34 19.79
CA ARG A 71 15.76 17.95 21.14
C ARG A 71 17.18 18.42 21.45
N ARG A 72 18.11 18.30 20.50
CA ARG A 72 19.51 18.70 20.69
C ARG A 72 19.69 20.21 20.83
N GLU A 73 18.91 21.01 20.12
CA GLU A 73 18.95 22.48 20.25
C GLU A 73 18.46 22.95 21.62
N HIS A 74 17.44 22.30 22.19
CA HIS A 74 16.91 22.67 23.50
C HIS A 74 17.78 22.23 24.70
N THR A 75 18.77 21.34 24.48
CA THR A 75 19.66 20.88 25.55
C THR A 75 20.97 21.69 25.66
N ARG A 76 21.15 22.70 24.81
CA ARG A 76 22.35 23.52 24.71
C ARG A 76 22.07 24.93 25.20
#